data_AF-A0A1G0ZKY7-F1
#
_entry.id   AF-A0A1G0ZKY7-F1
#
_cell.length_a   1.000
_cell.length_b   1.000
_cell.length_c   1.000
_cell.angle_alpha   90.00
_cell.angle_beta   90.00
_cell.angle_gamma   90.00
#
_symmetry.space_group_name_H-M   'P 1'
#
loop_
_entity.id
_entity.type
_entity.pdbx_description
1 polymer ?
#
loop_
_entity_poly.entity_id
_entity_poly.type
_entity_poly.pdbx_seq_one_letter_code
_entity_poly.pdbx_strand_id
1 'polypeptide(L)' 'MSDEDAKGCSHGFITEKYLKENITGTCKNIYICGPPPMMDAIGKFLSHLHVSKKSIVKEAF' A
#
# COMPACT_ATOMS: atom_id res chain seq x y z
N MET A 1 0.80 18.73 5.28
CA MET A 1 0.47 19.38 4.00
C MET A 1 -0.23 18.34 3.16
N SER A 2 -1.55 18.41 3.10
CA SER A 2 -2.41 17.45 2.40
C SER A 2 -3.20 18.15 1.29
N ASP A 3 -2.77 19.34 0.89
CA ASP A 3 -3.43 20.22 -0.09
C ASP A 3 -2.52 20.46 -1.32
N GLU A 4 -1.37 19.77 -1.39
CA GLU A 4 -0.47 19.85 -2.54
C GLU A 4 -0.87 18.80 -3.58
N ASP A 5 -1.58 19.24 -4.62
CA ASP A 5 -1.77 18.52 -5.87
C ASP A 5 -0.47 18.55 -6.70
N ALA A 6 0.51 17.74 -6.31
CA ALA A 6 1.69 17.50 -7.13
C ALA A 6 1.30 16.62 -8.33
N LYS A 7 1.45 17.13 -9.55
CA LYS A 7 1.24 16.36 -10.79
C LYS A 7 2.02 15.06 -10.73
N GLY A 8 1.31 13.93 -10.74
CA GLY A 8 1.89 12.58 -10.67
C GLY A 8 1.77 11.89 -9.31
N CYS A 9 1.26 12.57 -8.28
CA CYS A 9 1.01 11.97 -6.97
C CYS A 9 -0.51 11.80 -6.76
N SER A 10 -0.95 10.57 -6.46
CA SER A 10 -2.36 10.31 -6.19
C SER A 10 -2.76 10.86 -4.83
N HIS A 11 -3.82 11.66 -4.79
CA HIS A 11 -4.35 12.27 -3.57
C HIS A 11 -5.31 11.30 -2.85
N GLY A 12 -5.27 11.29 -1.51
CA GLY A 12 -6.21 10.57 -0.66
C GLY A 12 -5.64 9.31 0.00
N PHE A 13 -6.53 8.45 0.50
CA PHE A 13 -6.14 7.21 1.17
C PHE A 13 -5.79 6.13 0.16
N ILE A 14 -4.85 5.26 0.54
CA ILE A 14 -4.51 4.05 -0.20
C ILE A 14 -5.71 3.11 -0.14
N THR A 15 -6.30 2.80 -1.30
CA THR A 15 -7.45 1.89 -1.43
C THR A 15 -7.05 0.58 -2.12
N GLU A 16 -7.84 -0.47 -1.93
CA GLU A 16 -7.63 -1.75 -2.61
C GLU A 16 -7.65 -1.60 -4.15
N LYS A 17 -8.58 -0.80 -4.68
CA LYS A 17 -8.67 -0.52 -6.12
C LYS A 17 -7.38 0.12 -6.62
N TYR A 18 -6.86 1.10 -5.90
CA TYR A 18 -5.61 1.76 -6.25
C TYR A 18 -4.44 0.78 -6.28
N LEU A 19 -4.34 -0.11 -5.29
CA LEU A 19 -3.34 -1.18 -5.30
C LEU A 19 -3.51 -2.09 -6.51
N LYS A 20 -4.74 -2.48 -6.86
CA LYS A 20 -5.00 -3.38 -7.98
C LYS A 20 -4.63 -2.78 -9.33
N GLU A 21 -4.83 -1.47 -9.49
CA GLU A 21 -4.48 -0.74 -10.72
C GLU A 21 -2.96 -0.55 -10.86
N ASN A 22 -2.22 -0.44 -9.74
CA ASN A 22 -0.78 -0.15 -9.75
C ASN A 22 0.11 -1.40 -9.55
N ILE A 23 -0.38 -2.43 -8.87
CA ILE A 23 0.33 -3.70 -8.66
C ILE A 23 0.04 -4.61 -9.85
N THR A 24 0.80 -4.42 -10.92
CA THR A 24 0.71 -5.20 -12.15
C THR A 24 1.86 -6.20 -12.24
N GLY A 25 1.88 -7.19 -11.33
CA GLY A 25 2.87 -8.27 -11.38
C GLY A 25 3.13 -8.97 -10.06
N THR A 26 4.10 -9.87 -10.05
CA THR A 26 4.57 -10.56 -8.85
C THR A 26 5.55 -9.66 -8.09
N CYS A 27 5.03 -8.88 -7.14
CA CYS A 27 5.86 -8.12 -6.21
C CYS A 27 6.59 -9.10 -5.27
N LYS A 28 7.91 -9.22 -5.43
CA LYS A 28 8.74 -10.09 -4.57
C LYS A 28 8.72 -9.62 -3.12
N ASN A 29 8.92 -8.32 -2.89
CA ASN A 29 8.92 -7.67 -1.58
C ASN A 29 8.16 -6.34 -1.66
N ILE A 30 7.30 -6.07 -0.68
CA ILE A 30 6.49 -4.87 -0.51
C ILE A 30 6.82 -4.30 0.85
N TYR A 31 7.34 -3.08 0.89
CA TYR A 31 7.71 -2.39 2.10
C TYR A 31 6.62 -1.39 2.46
N ILE A 32 6.12 -1.45 3.70
CA ILE A 32 5.05 -0.60 4.21
C ILE A 32 5.57 0.07 5.48
N CYS A 33 5.53 1.40 5.49
CA CYS A 33 5.74 2.23 6.67
C CYS A 33 4.52 3.13 6.89
N GLY A 34 4.36 3.66 8.10
CA GLY A 34 3.27 4.57 8.45
C GLY A 34 2.61 4.24 9.78
N PRO A 35 1.48 4.88 10.12
CA PRO A 35 0.81 4.61 11.38
C PRO A 35 0.22 3.18 11.39
N PRO A 36 0.19 2.50 12.56
CA PRO A 36 -0.33 1.14 12.69
C PRO A 36 -1.71 0.88 12.03
N PRO A 37 -2.73 1.77 12.14
CA PRO A 37 -4.00 1.55 11.44
C PRO A 37 -3.87 1.53 9.91
N MET A 38 -2.94 2.29 9.33
CA MET A 38 -2.69 2.29 7.88
C MET A 38 -2.03 0.98 7.45
N MET A 39 -1.01 0.52 8.17
CA MET A 39 -0.33 -0.73 7.85
C MET A 39 -1.24 -1.96 7.95
N ASP A 40 -2.22 -1.95 8.86
CA ASP A 40 -3.24 -3.01 8.95
C ASP A 40 -4.17 -3.01 7.73
N ALA A 41 -4.69 -1.84 7.35
CA ALA A 41 -5.56 -1.68 6.19
C ALA A 41 -4.88 -2.14 4.89
N ILE A 42 -3.65 -1.69 4.63
CA ILE A 42 -2.89 -2.08 3.42
C ILE A 42 -2.60 -3.58 3.43
N GLY A 43 -2.27 -4.16 4.59
CA GLY A 43 -2.05 -5.60 4.73
C GLY A 43 -3.28 -6.43 4.35
N LYS A 44 -4.49 -5.95 4.69
CA LYS A 44 -5.75 -6.59 4.28
C LYS A 44 -5.96 -6.51 2.77
N PHE A 45 -5.77 -5.34 2.17
CA PHE A 45 -5.89 -5.16 0.71
C PHE A 45 -4.92 -6.07 -0.05
N LEU A 46 -3.65 -6.11 0.37
CA LEU A 46 -2.64 -6.99 -0.23
C LEU A 46 -3.02 -8.48 -0.11
N SER A 47 -3.57 -8.89 1.02
CA SER A 47 -4.06 -10.26 1.22
C SER A 47 -5.19 -10.60 0.25
N HIS A 48 -6.11 -9.66 -0.04
CA HIS A 48 -7.16 -9.86 -1.05
C HIS A 48 -6.61 -9.93 -2.47
N LEU A 49 -5.49 -9.24 -2.75
CA LEU A 49 -4.78 -9.31 -4.03
C LEU A 49 -3.91 -10.58 -4.17
N HIS A 50 -4.06 -11.56 -3.27
CA HIS A 50 -3.27 -12.79 -3.25
C HIS A 50 -1.76 -12.54 -3.05
N VAL A 51 -1.38 -11.40 -2.47
CA VAL A 51 0.01 -11.14 -2.09
C VAL A 51 0.31 -11.88 -0.81
N SER A 52 1.39 -12.65 -0.82
CA SER A 52 1.83 -13.39 0.37
C SER A 52 2.28 -12.43 1.46
N LYS A 53 1.83 -12.64 2.70
CA LYS A 53 2.30 -11.90 3.87
C LYS A 53 3.82 -11.98 4.04
N LYS A 54 4.47 -13.04 3.55
CA LYS A 54 5.94 -13.20 3.57
C LYS A 54 6.66 -12.18 2.69
N SER A 55 5.99 -11.68 1.67
CA SER A 55 6.49 -10.61 0.80
C SER A 55 6.23 -9.22 1.39
N ILE A 56 5.49 -9.09 2.51
CA ILE A 56 5.14 -7.81 3.10
C ILE A 56 6.07 -7.53 4.28
N VAL A 57 6.94 -6.54 4.13
CA VAL A 57 7.84 -6.03 5.16
C VAL A 57 7.19 -4.78 5.76
N LYS A 58 6.90 -4.82 7.06
CA LYS A 58 6.36 -3.67 7.80
C LYS A 58 7.46 -3.05 8.62
N GLU A 59 7.79 -1.80 8.35
CA GLU A 59 8.77 -1.03 9.11
C GLU A 59 8.01 -0.14 10.10
N ALA A 60 8.07 -0.50 11.39
CA ALA A 60 7.58 0.32 12.48
C ALA A 60 8.76 1.13 13.03
N PHE A 61 8.75 2.44 12.78
CA PHE A 61 9.65 3.42 13.41
C PHE A 61 8.88 4.21 14.46
#